data_AF-A0A1Q8A8Q4-F1
#
_entry.id   AF-A0A1Q8A8Q4-F1
#
_cell.length_a   1.000
_cell.length_b   1.000
_cell.length_c   1.000
_cell.angle_alpha   90.00
_cell.angle_beta   90.00
_cell.angle_gamma   90.00
#
_symmetry.space_group_name_H-M   'P 1'
#
loop_
_entity.id
_entity.type
_entity.pdbx_description
1 polymer ?
#
loop_
_entity_poly.entity_id
_entity_poly.type
_entity_poly.pdbx_seq_one_letter_code
_entity_poly.pdbx_strand_id
1 'polypeptide(L)'
;MRRCTLILTDSGGIQEEAPGLGKPVLVLRDATERPEAIEAGCARLVGTDAGRIVGEARRLLDDDAAYQQMARVANPFGDGRASERIAQILLGTAEPVAAVPLRRPQLLAASPATNSSSATP
;
A
#
# COMPACT_ATOMS: atom_id res chain seq x y z
N MET A 1 13.09 8.50 9.14
CA MET A 1 13.17 7.47 8.07
C MET A 1 14.40 7.58 7.15
N ARG A 2 14.91 8.77 6.77
CA ARG A 2 15.94 8.91 5.73
C ARG A 2 17.25 8.10 5.88
N ARG A 3 17.65 7.73 7.10
CA ARG A 3 18.91 7.00 7.37
C ARG A 3 18.78 5.47 7.41
N CYS A 4 17.61 4.92 7.10
CA CYS A 4 17.44 3.47 7.01
C CYS A 4 17.59 2.97 5.57
N THR A 5 17.90 1.69 5.44
CA THR A 5 17.90 0.98 4.15
C THR A 5 16.52 0.42 3.85
N LEU A 6 15.91 -0.25 4.83
CA LEU A 6 14.65 -0.98 4.76
C LEU A 6 13.75 -0.62 5.94
N ILE A 7 12.43 -0.64 5.75
CA ILE A 7 11.44 -0.38 6.81
C ILE A 7 10.58 -1.63 7.04
N LEU A 8 10.42 -2.02 8.30
CA LEU A 8 9.46 -3.04 8.75
C LEU A 8 8.44 -2.33 9.64
N THR A 9 7.15 -2.39 9.33
CA THR A 9 6.12 -1.59 10.01
C THR A 9 4.73 -2.22 9.92
N ASP A 10 3.89 -2.00 10.92
CA ASP A 10 2.43 -2.24 10.89
C ASP A 10 1.62 -0.93 10.71
N SER A 11 2.27 0.23 10.89
CA SER A 11 1.67 1.56 10.73
C SER A 11 1.23 1.84 9.29
N GLY A 12 -0.03 2.26 9.11
CA GLY A 12 -0.59 2.68 7.83
C GLY A 12 0.04 3.97 7.29
N GLY A 13 0.26 4.98 8.14
CA GLY A 13 0.86 6.25 7.71
C GLY A 13 2.29 6.08 7.16
N ILE A 14 3.08 5.19 7.77
CA ILE A 14 4.43 4.89 7.27
C ILE A 14 4.38 4.20 5.90
N GLN A 15 3.35 3.41 5.60
CA GLN A 15 3.16 2.83 4.26
C GLN A 15 2.93 3.90 3.19
N GLU A 16 2.39 5.07 3.55
CA GLU A 16 2.19 6.20 2.63
C GLU A 16 3.46 7.07 2.47
N GLU A 17 4.16 7.31 3.57
CA GLU A 17 5.31 8.21 3.60
C GLU A 17 6.61 7.58 3.08
N ALA A 18 6.86 6.31 3.42
CA ALA A 18 8.12 5.63 3.12
C ALA A 18 8.40 5.47 1.61
N PRO A 19 7.42 5.15 0.74
CA PRO A 19 7.64 5.12 -0.71
C PRO A 19 8.14 6.44 -1.27
N GLY A 20 7.68 7.59 -0.72
CA GLY A 20 8.17 8.92 -1.10
C GLY A 20 9.65 9.16 -0.79
N LEU A 21 10.26 8.33 0.05
CA LEU A 21 11.69 8.36 0.37
C LEU A 21 12.49 7.30 -0.39
N GLY A 22 11.86 6.56 -1.30
CA GLY A 22 12.47 5.44 -2.03
C GLY A 22 12.91 4.31 -1.10
N LYS A 23 12.17 4.07 -0.01
CA LYS A 23 12.49 3.02 0.98
C LYS A 23 11.52 1.86 0.82
N PRO A 24 12.00 0.64 0.51
CA PRO A 24 11.15 -0.54 0.50
C PRO A 24 10.49 -0.75 1.87
N VAL A 25 9.24 -1.19 1.86
CA VAL A 25 8.45 -1.41 3.08
C VAL A 25 8.01 -2.87 3.17
N LEU A 26 8.33 -3.53 4.28
CA LEU A 26 7.74 -4.81 4.67
C LEU A 26 6.65 -4.55 5.70
N VAL A 27 5.42 -4.92 5.36
CA VAL A 27 4.23 -4.68 6.18
C VAL A 27 3.96 -5.88 7.07
N LEU A 28 4.01 -5.66 8.38
CA LEU A 28 3.88 -6.68 9.43
C LEU A 28 2.41 -7.03 9.74
N ARG A 29 1.58 -7.10 8.70
CA ARG A 29 0.14 -7.41 8.75
C ARG A 29 -0.19 -8.37 7.61
N ASP A 30 -1.27 -9.12 7.76
CA ASP A 30 -1.77 -10.02 6.70
C ASP A 30 -2.61 -9.28 5.65
N ALA A 31 -3.13 -8.10 6.01
CA ALA A 31 -3.89 -7.22 5.12
C ALA A 31 -3.53 -5.75 5.40
N THR A 32 -3.77 -4.90 4.40
CA THR A 32 -3.54 -3.46 4.49
C THR A 32 -4.68 -2.68 3.82
N GLU A 33 -5.00 -1.52 4.39
CA GLU A 33 -5.84 -0.49 3.81
C GLU A 33 -5.13 0.36 2.72
N ARG A 34 -3.92 -0.04 2.32
CA ARG A 34 -3.08 0.62 1.28
C ARG A 34 -2.73 -0.35 0.14
N PRO A 35 -3.72 -0.95 -0.55
CA PRO A 35 -3.44 -1.91 -1.63
C PRO A 35 -2.58 -1.31 -2.74
N GLU A 36 -2.69 -0.01 -3.00
CA GLU A 36 -1.94 0.70 -4.04
C GLU A 36 -0.42 0.64 -3.82
N ALA A 37 0.04 0.61 -2.56
CA ALA A 37 1.47 0.45 -2.24
C ALA A 37 1.99 -0.95 -2.58
N ILE A 38 1.14 -1.97 -2.38
CA ILE A 38 1.45 -3.36 -2.71
C ILE A 38 1.44 -3.56 -4.23
N GLU A 39 0.42 -3.04 -4.90
CA GLU A 39 0.25 -3.10 -6.35
C GLU A 39 1.36 -2.36 -7.10
N ALA A 40 1.76 -1.18 -6.62
CA ALA A 40 2.88 -0.43 -7.18
C ALA A 40 4.23 -1.13 -6.96
N GLY A 41 4.32 -2.00 -5.94
CA GLY A 41 5.53 -2.76 -5.62
C GLY A 41 6.51 -2.03 -4.69
N CYS A 42 6.15 -0.88 -4.12
CA CYS A 42 6.98 -0.20 -3.12
C CYS A 42 6.84 -0.81 -1.71
N ALA A 43 5.77 -1.59 -1.47
CA ALA A 43 5.53 -2.30 -0.22
C ALA A 43 5.19 -3.79 -0.45
N ARG A 44 5.40 -4.62 0.59
CA ARG A 44 5.08 -6.05 0.57
C ARG A 44 4.49 -6.49 1.91
N LEU A 45 3.34 -7.17 1.90
CA LEU A 45 2.79 -7.84 3.07
C LEU A 45 3.65 -9.06 3.41
N VAL A 46 4.16 -9.11 4.63
CA VAL A 46 4.95 -10.25 5.13
C VAL A 46 4.28 -10.94 6.32
N GLY A 47 3.21 -10.37 6.87
CA GLY A 47 2.53 -10.90 8.04
C GLY A 47 3.43 -10.86 9.29
N THR A 48 3.19 -11.79 10.21
CA THR A 48 3.92 -11.87 11.49
C THR A 48 4.78 -13.13 11.62
N ASP A 49 4.89 -13.93 10.55
CA ASP A 49 5.77 -15.11 10.53
C ASP A 49 7.25 -14.67 10.49
N ALA A 50 8.00 -15.06 11.52
CA ALA A 50 9.39 -14.66 11.68
C ALA A 50 10.28 -15.15 10.53
N GLY A 51 10.03 -16.36 10.00
CA GLY A 51 10.79 -16.92 8.89
C GLY A 51 10.65 -16.08 7.63
N ARG A 52 9.41 -15.72 7.29
CA ARG A 52 9.09 -14.86 6.15
C ARG A 52 9.63 -13.45 6.31
N ILE A 53 9.49 -12.84 7.49
CA ILE A 53 10.03 -11.51 7.78
C ILE A 53 11.54 -11.49 7.57
N VAL A 54 12.27 -12.43 8.18
CA VAL A 54 13.73 -12.52 8.05
C VAL A 54 14.15 -12.84 6.62
N GLY A 55 13.44 -13.73 5.94
CA GLY A 55 13.72 -14.09 4.55
C GLY A 55 13.59 -12.92 3.59
N GLU A 56 12.50 -12.16 3.66
CA GLU A 56 12.29 -10.98 2.82
C GLU A 56 13.22 -9.82 3.19
N ALA A 57 13.50 -9.62 4.47
CA ALA A 57 14.47 -8.61 4.90
C ALA A 57 15.87 -8.93 4.37
N ARG A 58 16.33 -10.18 4.50
CA ARG A 58 17.62 -10.62 3.92
C ARG A 58 17.65 -10.44 2.41
N ARG A 59 16.60 -10.88 1.70
CA ARG A 59 16.49 -10.70 0.25
C ARG A 59 16.70 -9.24 -0.14
N LEU A 60 16.09 -8.29 0.56
CA LEU A 60 16.23 -6.85 0.25
C LEU A 60 17.53 -6.22 0.73
N LEU A 61 18.26 -6.86 1.65
CA LEU A 61 19.57 -6.39 2.12
C LEU A 61 20.73 -6.98 1.30
N ASP A 62 20.56 -8.18 0.75
CA ASP A 62 21.61 -8.94 0.08
C ASP A 62 21.49 -8.90 -1.47
N ASP A 63 20.29 -8.65 -2.02
CA ASP A 63 20.04 -8.52 -3.46
C ASP A 63 19.69 -7.07 -3.84
N ASP A 64 20.69 -6.38 -4.39
CA ASP A 64 20.56 -5.00 -4.86
C ASP A 64 19.48 -4.84 -5.95
N ALA A 65 19.29 -5.82 -6.83
CA ALA A 65 18.29 -5.73 -7.88
C ALA A 65 16.88 -5.78 -7.27
N ALA A 66 16.65 -6.69 -6.33
CA ALA A 66 15.42 -6.77 -5.57
C ALA A 66 15.13 -5.47 -4.79
N TYR A 67 16.15 -4.88 -4.17
CA TYR A 67 16.03 -3.61 -3.47
C TYR A 67 15.62 -2.48 -4.42
N GLN A 68 16.34 -2.32 -5.53
CA GLN A 68 16.14 -1.23 -6.49
C GLN A 68 14.78 -1.33 -7.18
N GLN A 69 14.26 -2.54 -7.42
CA GLN A 69 12.92 -2.75 -7.95
C GLN A 69 11.83 -2.14 -7.06
N MET A 70 11.97 -2.23 -5.73
CA MET A 70 11.00 -1.64 -4.81
C MET A 70 11.28 -0.15 -4.55
N ALA A 71 12.56 0.23 -4.43
CA ALA A 71 12.97 1.57 -4.05
C ALA A 71 12.72 2.64 -5.12
N ARG A 72 12.66 2.26 -6.41
CA ARG A 72 12.48 3.19 -7.54
C ARG A 72 11.03 3.43 -7.94
N VAL A 73 10.10 2.69 -7.33
CA VAL A 73 8.67 2.84 -7.59
C VAL A 73 8.22 4.23 -7.17
N ALA A 74 7.51 4.93 -8.06
CA ALA A 74 6.93 6.23 -7.74
C ALA A 74 5.89 6.08 -6.62
N ASN A 75 5.82 7.05 -5.71
CA ASN A 75 4.86 6.99 -4.60
C ASN A 75 3.42 7.09 -5.15
N PRO A 76 2.57 6.05 -5.00
CA PRO A 76 1.21 6.08 -5.53
C PRO A 76 0.30 7.08 -4.79
N PHE A 77 0.68 7.52 -3.58
CA PHE A 77 -0.14 8.42 -2.75
C PHE A 77 0.03 9.90 -3.08
N GLY A 78 0.99 10.25 -3.94
CA GLY A 78 1.10 11.60 -4.48
C GLY A 78 2.51 12.06 -4.73
N ASP A 79 2.58 13.29 -5.23
CA ASP A 79 3.79 13.97 -5.68
C ASP A 79 4.20 15.12 -4.75
N GLY A 80 3.58 15.21 -3.56
CA GLY A 80 3.84 16.27 -2.59
C GLY A 80 3.16 17.61 -2.86
N ARG A 81 2.27 17.71 -3.87
CA ARG A 81 1.58 18.97 -4.22
C ARG A 81 0.11 19.04 -3.76
N ALA A 82 -0.31 18.16 -2.87
CA ALA A 82 -1.70 18.09 -2.41
C ALA A 82 -2.19 19.41 -1.80
N SER A 83 -1.43 20.00 -0.88
CA SER A 83 -1.83 21.25 -0.21
C SER A 83 -1.97 22.42 -1.17
N GLU A 84 -1.06 22.56 -2.14
CA GLU A 84 -1.11 23.59 -3.19
C GLU A 84 -2.39 23.44 -4.03
N ARG A 85 -2.68 22.22 -4.49
CA ARG A 85 -3.90 21.93 -5.28
C ARG A 85 -5.18 22.19 -4.49
N ILE A 86 -5.22 21.77 -3.23
CA ILE A 86 -6.39 22.01 -2.36
C ILE A 86 -6.60 23.51 -2.17
N ALA A 87 -5.55 24.28 -1.90
CA ALA A 87 -5.65 25.73 -1.78
C ALA A 87 -6.15 26.40 -3.07
N GLN A 88 -5.65 25.98 -4.24
CA GLN A 88 -6.12 26.48 -5.54
C GLN A 88 -7.60 26.17 -5.78
N ILE A 89 -8.06 24.97 -5.40
CA ILE A 89 -9.48 24.58 -5.52
C ILE A 89 -10.35 25.47 -4.62
N LEU A 90 -9.94 25.68 -3.37
CA LEU A 90 -10.68 26.51 -2.42
C LEU A 90 -10.72 27.99 -2.83
N LEU A 91 -9.67 28.48 -3.50
CA LEU A 91 -9.58 29.85 -4.01
C LEU A 91 -10.24 30.02 -5.40
N GLY A 92 -10.69 28.94 -6.04
CA GLY A 92 -11.25 28.98 -7.39
C GLY A 92 -10.22 29.31 -8.48
N THR A 93 -8.93 29.11 -8.21
CA THR A 93 -7.82 29.38 -9.14
C THR A 93 -7.22 28.12 -9.74
N ALA A 94 -7.78 26.94 -9.42
CA ALA A 94 -7.35 25.68 -9.99
C ALA A 94 -7.69 25.61 -11.49
N GLU A 95 -6.71 25.23 -12.30
CA GLU A 95 -6.95 24.78 -13.66
C GLU A 95 -7.88 23.55 -13.65
N PRO A 96 -8.79 23.40 -14.63
CA PRO A 96 -9.68 22.26 -14.68
C PRO A 96 -8.87 20.95 -14.78
N VAL A 97 -8.90 20.16 -13.70
CA VAL A 97 -8.26 18.83 -13.67
C VAL A 97 -9.14 17.88 -14.48
N ALA A 98 -8.52 17.11 -15.38
CA ALA A 98 -9.21 16.03 -16.09
C ALA A 98 -9.91 15.11 -15.07
N ALA A 99 -11.21 14.88 -15.27
CA ALA A 99 -12.01 14.08 -14.35
C ALA A 99 -11.37 12.70 -14.15
N VAL A 100 -11.00 12.37 -12.91
CA VAL A 100 -10.62 11.00 -12.55
C VAL A 100 -11.89 10.16 -12.57
N PRO A 101 -12.00 9.12 -13.41
CA PRO A 101 -13.21 8.30 -13.45
C PRO A 101 -13.37 7.59 -12.11
N LEU A 102 -14.47 7.88 -11.42
CA LEU A 102 -14.84 7.16 -10.20
C LEU A 102 -15.13 5.71 -10.56
N ARG A 103 -14.27 4.77 -10.14
CA ARG A 103 -14.60 3.34 -10.18
C ARG A 103 -15.80 3.12 -9.25
N ARG A 104 -16.94 2.71 -9.81
CA ARG A 104 -18.10 2.31 -8.99
C ARG A 104 -17.67 1.18 -8.05
N PRO A 105 -17.99 1.26 -6.74
CA PRO A 105 -17.75 0.13 -5.84
C PRO A 105 -18.50 -1.08 -6.38
N GLN A 106 -17.78 -2.18 -6.64
CA GLN A 106 -18.42 -3.46 -6.91
C GLN A 106 -19.06 -3.91 -5.60
N LEU A 107 -20.39 -3.81 -5.53
CA LEU A 107 -21.16 -4.35 -4.42
C LEU A 107 -20.87 -5.85 -4.35
N LEU A 108 -20.15 -6.28 -3.31
CA LEU A 108 -19.89 -7.68 -3.03
C LEU A 108 -21.25 -8.36 -2.83
N ALA A 109 -21.71 -9.13 -3.83
CA ALA A 109 -22.95 -9.88 -3.70
C ALA A 109 -22.80 -10.84 -2.52
N ALA A 110 -23.60 -10.64 -1.48
CA ALA A 110 -23.65 -11.54 -0.35
C ALA A 110 -23.98 -12.95 -0.87
N SER A 111 -23.04 -13.89 -0.70
CA SER A 111 -23.31 -15.30 -0.97
C SER A 111 -24.44 -15.78 -0.05
N PRO A 112 -25.45 -16.49 -0.57
CA PRO A 112 -26.54 -16.98 0.27
C PRO A 112 -26.00 -17.97 1.29
N ALA A 113 -26.34 -17.76 2.57
CA ALA A 113 -26.06 -18.68 3.65
C ALA A 113 -26.71 -20.04 3.36
N THR A 114 -25.90 -21.06 3.09
CA THR A 114 -26.34 -22.45 3.03
C THR A 114 -26.61 -22.94 4.45
N ASN A 115 -27.87 -22.94 4.87
CA ASN A 115 -28.29 -23.66 6.08
C ASN A 115 -28.39 -25.16 5.76
N SER A 116 -27.39 -25.94 6.14
CA SER A 116 -27.50 -27.41 6.20
C SER A 116 -28.01 -27.82 7.57
N SER A 117 -29.33 -27.91 7.72
CA SER A 117 -29.95 -28.66 8.81
C SER A 117 -30.08 -30.12 8.37
N SER A 118 -29.25 -31.01 8.92
CA SER A 118 -29.45 -32.46 8.86
C SER A 118 -29.78 -32.96 10.26
N ALA A 119 -31.06 -32.89 10.62
CA ALA A 119 -31.65 -33.66 11.71
C ALA A 119 -32.14 -34.99 11.13
N THR A 120 -31.65 -36.12 11.66
CA THR A 120 -32.40 -37.38 11.89
C THR A 120 -31.49 -38.50 12.39
N PRO A 121 -32.05 -39.57 13.00
CA PRO A 121 -33.35 -39.69 13.67
C PRO A 121 -33.23 -39.87 15.19
#